data_AF-A0A565BKS2-F1
#
_entry.id   AF-A0A565BKS2-F1
#
_cell.length_a   1.000
_cell.length_b   1.000
_cell.length_c   1.000
_cell.angle_alpha   90.00
_cell.angle_beta   90.00
_cell.angle_gamma   90.00
#
_symmetry.space_group_name_H-M   'P 1'
#
loop_
_entity.id
_entity.type
_entity.pdbx_description
1 polymer ?
#
loop_
_entity_poly.entity_id
_entity_poly.type
_entity_poly.pdbx_seq_one_letter_code
_entity_poly.pdbx_strand_id
1 'polypeptide(L)'
;MDLQRGMVMLLCLVLLIIETTAYRERQLLEPEKTAVENANAAVALGDRGLKTRRPEHKNAYATMMYMGTPRDYEFYVATRVLIRSLRSLHVEADLVVIASLDVPLRWVQAL
;
A
#
# COMPACT_ATOMS: atom_id res chain seq x y z
N MET A 1 24.75 37.35 -20.68
CA MET A 1 25.34 35.98 -20.61
C MET A 1 24.25 34.94 -20.34
N ASP A 2 23.06 35.16 -20.90
CA ASP A 2 21.82 34.53 -20.42
C ASP A 2 21.34 33.42 -21.37
N LEU A 3 21.79 33.44 -22.62
CA LEU A 3 21.50 32.42 -23.62
C LEU A 3 22.19 31.08 -23.31
N GLN A 4 23.42 31.11 -22.80
CA GLN A 4 24.16 29.90 -22.43
C GLN A 4 23.55 29.22 -21.20
N ARG A 5 23.04 29.99 -20.24
CA ARG A 5 22.32 29.47 -19.07
C ARG A 5 20.96 28.86 -19.45
N GLY A 6 20.25 29.49 -20.39
CA GLY A 6 19.01 28.96 -20.96
C GLY A 6 19.21 27.63 -21.69
N MET A 7 20.30 27.50 -22.46
CA MET A 7 20.63 26.27 -23.19
C MET A 7 20.96 25.10 -22.26
N VAL A 8 21.67 25.35 -21.15
CA VAL A 8 21.97 24.32 -20.14
C VAL A 8 20.70 23.89 -19.41
N MET A 9 19.82 24.83 -19.07
CA MET A 9 18.51 24.51 -18.48
C MET A 9 17.65 23.65 -19.41
N LEU A 10 17.61 23.98 -20.71
CA LEU A 10 16.86 23.19 -21.69
C LEU A 10 17.44 21.78 -21.85
N LEU A 11 18.77 21.65 -21.88
CA LEU A 11 19.44 20.35 -21.95
C LEU A 11 19.14 19.49 -20.71
N CYS A 12 19.18 20.08 -19.50
CA CYS A 12 18.80 19.39 -18.26
C CYS A 12 17.33 18.95 -18.27
N LEU A 13 16.43 19.78 -18.82
CA LEU A 13 15.01 19.46 -18.89
C LEU A 13 14.75 18.29 -19.85
N VAL A 14 15.46 18.24 -20.98
CA VAL A 14 15.39 17.11 -21.92
C VAL A 14 15.97 15.84 -21.29
N LEU A 15 17.08 15.92 -20.56
CA LEU A 15 17.65 14.77 -19.85
C LEU A 15 16.71 14.23 -18.76
N LEU A 16 16.06 15.11 -17.99
CA LEU A 16 15.05 14.72 -17.01
C LEU A 16 13.83 14.04 -17.65
N ILE A 17 13.41 14.49 -18.83
CA ILE A 17 12.32 13.87 -19.59
C ILE A 17 12.75 12.48 -20.09
N ILE A 18 13.97 12.33 -20.59
CA ILE A 18 14.50 11.04 -21.05
C ILE A 18 14.62 10.08 -19.85
N GLU A 19 15.16 10.52 -18.71
CA GLU A 19 15.27 9.70 -17.51
C GLU A 19 13.91 9.29 -16.95
N THR A 20 12.90 10.16 -16.94
CA THR A 20 11.55 9.76 -16.47
C THR A 20 10.89 8.75 -17.41
N THR A 21 11.11 8.85 -18.72
CA THR A 21 10.62 7.85 -19.69
C THR A 21 11.34 6.52 -19.57
N ALA A 22 12.67 6.53 -19.38
CA ALA A 22 13.47 5.32 -19.17
C ALA A 22 13.21 4.66 -17.81
N TYR A 23 12.95 5.46 -16.76
CA TYR A 23 12.51 4.97 -15.46
C TYR A 23 11.13 4.29 -15.57
N ARG A 24 10.19 4.92 -16.30
CA ARG A 24 8.86 4.36 -16.55
C ARG A 24 8.91 3.02 -17.31
N GLU A 25 9.85 2.88 -18.24
CA GLU A 25 10.04 1.65 -19.02
C GLU A 25 10.71 0.54 -18.19
N ARG A 26 11.69 0.86 -17.33
CA ARG A 26 12.26 -0.10 -16.37
C ARG A 26 11.24 -0.56 -15.32
N GLN A 27 10.33 0.31 -14.90
CA GLN A 27 9.18 -0.05 -14.05
C GLN A 27 8.19 -1.00 -14.73
N LEU A 28 8.22 -1.10 -16.06
CA LEU A 28 7.36 -1.98 -16.86
C LEU A 28 8.04 -3.32 -17.24
N LEU A 29 9.38 -3.38 -17.21
CA LEU A 29 10.15 -4.61 -17.47
C LEU A 29 10.56 -5.39 -16.20
N GLU A 30 10.72 -4.71 -15.05
CA GLU A 30 10.92 -5.32 -13.73
C GLU A 30 9.65 -5.80 -12.97
N PRO A 31 8.38 -5.60 -13.40
CA PRO A 31 7.24 -6.22 -12.74
C PRO A 31 7.08 -7.67 -13.18
N GLU A 32 7.59 -8.13 -14.33
CA GLU A 32 7.34 -9.51 -14.78
C GLU A 32 8.08 -10.54 -13.90
N LYS A 33 9.37 -10.31 -13.62
CA LYS A 33 10.17 -11.28 -12.84
C LYS A 33 9.84 -11.26 -11.36
N THR A 34 9.57 -10.08 -10.79
CA THR A 34 9.14 -9.97 -9.39
C THR A 34 7.67 -10.33 -9.21
N ALA A 35 6.75 -9.97 -10.12
CA ALA A 35 5.34 -10.35 -9.98
C ALA A 35 5.11 -11.85 -10.11
N VAL A 36 5.92 -12.59 -10.87
CA VAL A 36 5.76 -14.06 -10.95
C VAL A 36 6.19 -14.73 -9.64
N GLU A 37 7.30 -14.29 -9.04
CA GLU A 37 7.75 -14.83 -7.74
C GLU A 37 6.80 -14.41 -6.59
N ASN A 38 6.32 -13.17 -6.63
CA ASN A 38 5.36 -12.62 -5.66
C ASN A 38 3.95 -13.18 -5.85
N ALA A 39 3.53 -13.48 -7.09
CA ALA A 39 2.25 -14.14 -7.37
C ALA A 39 2.28 -15.58 -6.87
N ASN A 40 3.40 -16.30 -7.03
CA ASN A 40 3.53 -17.66 -6.50
C ASN A 40 3.54 -17.67 -4.96
N ALA A 41 4.17 -16.66 -4.31
CA ALA A 41 4.12 -16.49 -2.87
C ALA A 41 2.74 -16.01 -2.36
N ALA A 42 2.07 -15.10 -3.09
CA ALA A 42 0.73 -14.60 -2.78
C ALA A 42 -0.35 -15.66 -3.01
N VAL A 43 -0.21 -16.52 -4.02
CA VAL A 43 -1.07 -17.70 -4.25
C VAL A 43 -0.89 -18.72 -3.12
N ALA A 44 0.33 -18.90 -2.59
CA ALA A 44 0.58 -19.77 -1.43
C ALA A 44 0.05 -19.19 -0.09
N LEU A 45 -0.15 -17.87 0.02
CA LEU A 45 -0.76 -17.20 1.18
C LEU A 45 -2.27 -16.96 1.02
N GLY A 46 -2.77 -16.91 -0.21
CA GLY A 46 -4.15 -16.54 -0.55
C GLY A 46 -5.21 -17.55 -0.13
N ASP A 47 -4.82 -18.80 0.09
CA ASP A 47 -5.77 -19.89 0.37
C ASP A 47 -6.10 -20.06 1.87
N ARG A 48 -5.40 -19.34 2.77
CA ARG A 48 -5.57 -19.52 4.23
C ARG A 48 -6.48 -18.50 4.93
N GLY A 49 -6.94 -17.45 4.24
CA GLY A 49 -7.50 -16.28 4.94
C GLY A 49 -8.84 -15.74 4.44
N LEU A 50 -9.23 -16.00 3.20
CA LEU A 50 -10.46 -15.44 2.64
C LEU A 50 -11.67 -16.28 3.03
N LYS A 51 -11.98 -16.33 4.33
CA LYS A 51 -13.38 -16.51 4.75
C LYS A 51 -14.11 -15.25 4.31
N THR A 52 -14.62 -15.25 3.08
CA THR A 52 -15.61 -14.28 2.61
C THR A 52 -16.89 -14.51 3.39
N ARG A 53 -16.91 -14.02 4.63
CA ARG A 53 -18.13 -13.91 5.42
C ARG A 53 -19.05 -13.00 4.61
N ARG A 54 -20.29 -13.43 4.40
CA ARG A 54 -21.30 -12.54 3.80
C ARG A 54 -21.35 -11.27 4.65
N PRO A 55 -21.36 -10.07 4.04
CA PRO A 55 -21.42 -8.82 4.78
C PRO A 55 -22.63 -8.88 5.71
N GLU A 56 -22.38 -8.71 7.00
CA GLU A 56 -23.41 -8.80 8.04
C GLU A 56 -24.23 -7.50 8.06
N HIS A 57 -23.61 -6.41 7.61
CA HIS A 57 -24.19 -5.08 7.59
C HIS A 57 -24.26 -4.49 6.17
N LYS A 58 -25.12 -3.48 6.00
CA LYS A 58 -25.24 -2.74 4.73
C LYS A 58 -24.01 -1.85 4.45
N ASN A 59 -23.34 -1.39 5.51
CA ASN A 59 -22.23 -0.45 5.45
C ASN A 59 -20.99 -1.03 6.13
N ALA A 60 -19.83 -0.48 5.80
CA ALA A 60 -18.57 -0.83 6.44
C ALA A 60 -17.72 0.41 6.75
N TYR A 61 -17.01 0.38 7.87
CA TYR A 61 -15.92 1.31 8.16
C TYR A 61 -14.59 0.67 7.82
N ALA A 62 -13.88 1.31 6.90
CA ALA A 62 -12.58 0.84 6.42
C ALA A 62 -11.45 1.74 6.91
N THR A 63 -10.33 1.13 7.26
CA THR A 63 -9.06 1.83 7.51
C THR A 63 -7.91 1.10 6.83
N MET A 64 -6.85 1.82 6.47
CA MET A 64 -5.68 1.26 5.81
C MET A 64 -4.52 1.13 6.80
N MET A 65 -3.77 0.04 6.69
CA MET A 65 -2.52 -0.19 7.41
C MET A 65 -1.43 -0.55 6.41
N TYR A 66 -0.33 0.18 6.43
CA TYR A 66 0.83 -0.05 5.58
C TYR A 66 2.10 0.20 6.37
N MET A 67 3.21 -0.30 5.86
CA MET A 67 4.54 -0.13 6.43
C MET A 67 5.41 0.75 5.54
N GLY A 68 6.50 1.26 6.09
CA GLY A 68 7.50 2.07 5.38
C GLY A 68 7.76 3.44 6.02
N THR A 69 7.24 3.70 7.22
CA THR A 69 7.45 4.96 7.93
C THR A 69 8.07 4.72 9.31
N PRO A 70 8.80 5.69 9.89
CA PRO A 70 9.29 5.59 11.26
C PRO A 70 8.19 5.46 12.34
N ARG A 71 6.91 5.68 11.98
CA ARG A 71 5.77 5.69 12.91
C ARG A 71 4.78 4.53 12.72
N ASP A 72 5.19 3.48 12.01
CA ASP A 72 4.30 2.37 11.65
C ASP A 72 3.68 1.69 12.87
N TYR A 73 4.42 1.61 13.99
CA TYR A 73 3.91 1.02 15.22
C TYR A 73 2.81 1.88 15.86
N GLU A 74 2.96 3.20 15.88
CA GLU A 74 1.98 4.14 16.40
C GLU A 74 0.69 4.08 15.58
N PHE A 75 0.81 3.94 14.26
CA PHE A 75 -0.35 3.74 13.39
C PHE A 75 -1.04 2.39 13.65
N TYR A 76 -0.29 1.30 13.84
CA TYR A 76 -0.85 0.01 14.25
C TYR A 76 -1.64 0.12 15.57
N VAL A 77 -1.07 0.80 16.57
CA VAL A 77 -1.75 1.05 17.86
C VAL A 77 -3.02 1.90 17.64
N ALA A 78 -2.94 2.93 16.80
CA ALA A 78 -4.09 3.78 16.48
C ALA A 78 -5.23 3.00 15.81
N THR A 79 -4.91 2.10 14.87
CA THR A 79 -5.89 1.21 14.23
C THR A 79 -6.62 0.35 15.27
N ARG A 80 -5.90 -0.22 16.25
CA ARG A 80 -6.52 -1.00 17.33
C ARG A 80 -7.45 -0.16 18.21
N VAL A 81 -7.03 1.06 18.55
CA VAL A 81 -7.85 2.00 19.32
C VAL A 81 -9.12 2.38 18.55
N LEU A 82 -8.99 2.68 17.25
CA LEU A 82 -10.13 2.98 16.36
C LEU A 82 -11.13 1.82 16.30
N ILE A 83 -10.65 0.59 16.07
CA ILE A 83 -11.54 -0.58 16.01
C ILE A 83 -12.22 -0.81 17.37
N ARG A 84 -11.46 -0.69 18.47
CA ARG A 84 -12.01 -0.87 19.81
C ARG A 84 -13.05 0.20 20.15
N SER A 85 -12.83 1.45 19.74
CA SER A 85 -13.79 2.53 19.98
C SER A 85 -15.08 2.32 19.18
N LEU A 86 -14.99 1.98 17.90
CA LEU A 86 -16.16 1.67 17.06
C LEU A 86 -16.96 0.47 17.60
N ARG A 87 -16.28 -0.58 18.07
CA ARG A 87 -16.93 -1.71 18.74
C ARG A 87 -17.62 -1.29 20.04
N SER A 88 -16.98 -0.43 20.85
CA SER A 88 -17.59 0.06 22.10
C SER A 88 -18.83 0.94 21.86
N LEU A 89 -18.89 1.60 20.71
CA LEU A 89 -20.04 2.39 20.26
C LEU A 89 -21.15 1.55 19.62
N HIS A 90 -21.00 0.22 19.54
CA HIS A 90 -21.99 -0.71 18.97
C HIS A 90 -22.45 -0.32 17.57
N VAL A 91 -21.49 0.08 16.73
CA VAL A 91 -21.77 0.45 15.34
C VAL A 91 -22.39 -0.73 14.58
N GLU A 92 -23.49 -0.49 13.86
CA GLU A 92 -24.11 -1.43 12.92
C GLU A 92 -23.44 -1.41 11.53
N ALA A 93 -22.14 -1.72 11.49
CA ALA A 93 -21.35 -1.74 10.26
C ALA A 93 -20.20 -2.76 10.38
N ASP A 94 -19.82 -3.34 9.26
CA ASP A 94 -18.63 -4.21 9.20
C ASP A 94 -17.37 -3.35 9.40
N LEU A 95 -16.38 -3.87 10.14
CA LEU A 95 -15.09 -3.21 10.35
C LEU A 95 -14.03 -3.87 9.49
N VAL A 96 -13.42 -3.10 8.58
CA VAL A 96 -12.48 -3.62 7.59
C VAL A 96 -11.12 -2.93 7.73
N VAL A 97 -10.06 -3.74 7.76
CA VAL A 97 -8.68 -3.24 7.67
C VAL A 97 -8.09 -3.70 6.35
N ILE A 98 -7.68 -2.74 5.52
CA ILE A 98 -6.96 -3.00 4.27
C ILE A 98 -5.47 -2.91 4.60
N ALA A 99 -4.79 -4.05 4.61
CA ALA A 99 -3.38 -4.13 4.96
C ALA A 99 -2.48 -4.27 3.70
N SER A 100 -1.35 -3.56 3.67
CA SER A 100 -0.30 -3.85 2.68
C SER A 100 0.38 -5.19 2.97
N LEU A 101 1.06 -5.76 1.96
CA LEU A 101 1.76 -7.04 2.08
C LEU A 101 2.87 -7.02 3.14
N ASP A 102 3.46 -5.86 3.38
CA ASP A 102 4.59 -5.69 4.29
C ASP A 102 4.18 -5.64 5.76
N VAL A 103 2.88 -5.54 6.04
CA VAL A 103 2.36 -5.55 7.40
C VAL A 103 2.71 -6.88 8.07
N PRO A 104 3.33 -6.87 9.27
CA PRO A 104 3.63 -8.09 9.98
C PRO A 104 2.39 -8.94 10.26
N LEU A 105 2.42 -10.22 9.88
CA LEU A 105 1.28 -11.14 10.07
C LEU A 105 0.80 -11.20 11.53
N ARG A 106 1.72 -11.11 12.49
CA ARG A 106 1.41 -11.05 13.94
C ARG A 106 0.50 -9.87 14.31
N TRP A 107 0.59 -8.75 13.58
CA TRP A 107 -0.23 -7.57 13.82
C TRP A 107 -1.63 -7.77 13.24
N VAL A 108 -1.72 -8.37 12.05
CA VAL A 108 -2.99 -8.74 11.41
C VAL A 108 -3.78 -9.72 12.28
N GLN A 109 -3.12 -10.72 12.85
CA GLN A 109 -3.75 -11.73 13.73
C GLN A 109 -4.21 -11.18 15.09
N ALA A 110 -3.66 -10.03 15.52
CA ALA A 110 -3.94 -9.42 16.81
C ALA A 110 -4.98 -8.28 16.76
N LEU A 111 -5.54 -8.01 15.57
CA LEU A 111 -6.67 -7.11 15.32
C LEU A 111 -8.00 -7.84 15.55
#